data_AF-A0A2G2XIU9-F1
#
_entry.id   AF-A0A2G2XIU9-F1
#
_cell.length_a   1.000
_cell.length_b   1.000
_cell.length_c   1.000
_cell.angle_alpha   90.00
_cell.angle_beta   90.00
_cell.angle_gamma   90.00
#
_symmetry.space_group_name_H-M   'P 1'
#
loop_
_entity.id
_entity.type
_entity.pdbx_description
1 polymer ?
#
loop_
_entity_poly.entity_id
_entity_poly.type
_entity_poly.pdbx_seq_one_letter_code
_entity_poly.pdbx_strand_id
1 'polypeptide(L)'
;MSLVCGNDRARGDCAKSFEDIDFECFSEKDNDNDIEGPSTEKDVQVTEASQGKASRNRKRSFEVQNVVDDISIKFGEVAMAIGRMVDSRLDVTKLYEEVMAMEGYEEEFLDDAFDYLVQSDTLAKAFMAKN
;
A
#
# COMPACT_ATOMS: atom_id res chain seq x y z
N MET A 1 44.55 51.28 -8.03
CA MET A 1 43.96 49.95 -7.80
C MET A 1 42.66 50.18 -7.04
N SER A 2 41.50 49.97 -7.67
CA SER A 2 40.18 50.17 -7.07
C SER A 2 39.61 48.81 -6.70
N LEU A 3 39.21 48.62 -5.45
CA LEU A 3 38.49 47.43 -5.00
C LEU A 3 36.99 47.63 -5.28
N VAL A 4 36.44 46.82 -6.17
CA VAL A 4 34.99 46.71 -6.36
C VAL A 4 34.46 45.68 -5.37
N CYS A 5 33.63 46.14 -4.43
CA CYS A 5 32.92 45.28 -3.49
C CYS A 5 31.58 44.87 -4.12
N GLY A 6 31.40 43.60 -4.46
CA GLY A 6 30.11 43.05 -4.84
C GLY A 6 29.28 42.73 -3.59
N ASN A 7 28.09 43.32 -3.46
CA ASN A 7 27.15 42.94 -2.41
C ASN A 7 26.49 41.61 -2.76
N ASP A 8 27.02 40.49 -2.26
CA ASP A 8 26.32 39.21 -2.28
C ASP A 8 25.36 39.14 -1.08
N ARG A 9 24.07 38.99 -1.37
CA ARG A 9 23.05 38.76 -0.34
C ARG A 9 22.06 37.68 -0.79
N ALA A 10 22.56 36.51 -1.15
CA ALA A 10 21.73 35.32 -1.27
C ALA A 10 21.47 34.69 0.11
N ARG A 11 20.47 35.21 0.83
CA ARG A 11 19.93 34.59 2.05
C ARG A 11 18.76 33.70 1.65
N GLY A 12 19.03 32.42 1.36
CA GLY A 12 18.01 31.42 1.06
C GLY A 12 17.91 30.40 2.20
N ASP A 13 17.03 30.67 3.15
CA ASP A 13 16.62 29.71 4.17
C ASP A 13 15.58 28.76 3.56
N CYS A 14 15.77 27.45 3.70
CA CYS A 14 14.79 26.46 3.25
C CYS A 14 14.61 25.35 4.28
N ALA A 15 14.15 25.73 5.47
CA ALA A 15 13.41 24.81 6.33
C ALA A 15 12.02 24.55 5.75
N LYS A 16 11.80 23.36 5.17
CA LYS A 16 10.45 22.87 4.83
C LYS A 16 9.84 22.23 6.08
N SER A 17 8.85 22.85 6.70
CA SER A 17 7.93 22.17 7.63
C SER A 17 6.77 21.55 6.82
N PHE A 18 6.27 20.40 7.29
CA PHE A 18 5.27 19.56 6.63
C PHE A 18 3.82 19.93 7.00
N GLU A 19 3.58 21.14 7.49
CA GLU A 19 2.31 21.49 8.15
C GLU A 19 1.22 22.03 7.23
N ASP A 20 1.44 22.13 5.91
CA ASP A 20 0.46 22.74 4.99
C ASP A 20 0.22 21.88 3.75
N ILE A 21 -0.25 20.65 3.95
CA ILE A 21 -0.90 19.88 2.88
C ILE A 21 -2.38 19.81 3.23
N ASP A 22 -3.12 20.81 2.76
CA ASP A 22 -4.58 20.79 2.75
C ASP A 22 -5.06 19.68 1.81
N PHE A 23 -5.84 18.75 2.35
CA PHE A 23 -6.30 17.55 1.67
C PHE A 23 -7.75 17.73 1.23
N GLU A 24 -7.99 18.65 0.28
CA GLU A 24 -9.27 18.67 -0.44
C GLU A 24 -9.28 17.58 -1.52
N CYS A 25 -9.90 16.46 -1.17
CA CYS A 25 -10.50 15.50 -2.08
C CYS A 25 -11.61 16.27 -2.87
N PHE A 26 -11.82 16.13 -4.17
CA PHE A 26 -12.40 14.97 -4.84
C PHE A 26 -12.26 15.11 -6.37
N SER A 27 -12.33 13.95 -7.02
CA SER A 27 -12.49 13.67 -8.46
C SER A 27 -13.34 14.66 -9.27
N GLU A 28 -13.00 14.87 -10.56
CA GLU A 28 -13.67 14.28 -11.73
C GLU A 28 -12.97 14.78 -13.02
N LYS A 29 -12.99 13.96 -14.08
CA LYS A 29 -12.42 14.32 -15.38
C LYS A 29 -13.32 15.34 -16.06
N ASP A 30 -12.73 16.31 -16.77
CA ASP A 30 -13.19 16.57 -18.12
C ASP A 30 -12.08 17.12 -19.02
N ASN A 31 -11.99 16.55 -20.21
CA ASN A 31 -11.30 17.16 -21.33
C ASN A 31 -12.22 18.26 -21.87
N ASP A 32 -11.72 19.46 -22.10
CA ASP A 32 -11.92 20.07 -23.42
C ASP A 32 -10.97 21.26 -23.60
N ASN A 33 -10.29 21.23 -24.74
CA ASN A 33 -9.63 22.38 -25.30
C ASN A 33 -10.73 23.30 -25.79
N ASP A 34 -10.73 24.58 -25.37
CA ASP A 34 -11.13 25.71 -26.22
C ASP A 34 -10.87 27.01 -25.45
N ILE A 35 -9.77 27.70 -25.81
CA ILE A 35 -9.62 29.12 -25.52
C ILE A 35 -10.00 29.87 -26.79
N GLU A 36 -11.26 30.31 -26.82
CA GLU A 36 -11.78 31.33 -27.73
C GLU A 36 -11.52 32.72 -27.13
N GLY A 37 -10.97 33.64 -27.94
CA GLY A 37 -11.17 35.09 -27.77
C GLY A 37 -9.93 35.95 -27.52
N PRO A 38 -9.91 37.22 -27.99
CA PRO A 38 -8.84 37.66 -28.89
C PRO A 38 -8.05 38.90 -28.42
N SER A 39 -6.98 39.17 -29.18
CA SER A 39 -6.37 40.47 -29.45
C SER A 39 -5.56 41.13 -28.33
N THR A 40 -4.25 41.22 -28.52
CA THR A 40 -3.62 42.52 -28.80
C THR A 40 -2.36 42.33 -29.63
N GLU A 41 -2.44 42.88 -30.83
CA GLU A 41 -1.41 43.22 -31.80
C GLU A 41 -0.14 43.82 -31.18
N LYS A 42 1.01 43.18 -31.40
CA LYS A 42 2.28 43.85 -31.68
C LYS A 42 3.09 43.04 -32.69
N ASP A 43 3.06 43.57 -33.89
CA ASP A 43 3.95 43.31 -35.00
C ASP A 43 5.43 43.40 -34.56
N VAL A 44 6.28 42.54 -35.14
CA VAL A 44 7.70 42.76 -35.51
C VAL A 44 8.50 41.45 -35.49
N GLN A 45 8.90 41.08 -36.71
CA GLN A 45 10.03 40.24 -37.14
C GLN A 45 9.98 38.73 -36.90
N VAL A 46 9.61 38.07 -38.01
CA VAL A 46 10.08 36.76 -38.42
C VAL A 46 11.61 36.65 -38.27
N THR A 47 12.04 35.81 -37.35
CA THR A 47 13.28 35.03 -37.51
C THR A 47 12.94 33.59 -37.18
N GLU A 48 12.90 32.77 -38.23
CA GLU A 48 12.88 31.32 -38.13
C GLU A 48 14.12 30.86 -37.36
N ALA A 49 13.91 30.32 -36.17
CA ALA A 49 14.77 29.30 -35.61
C ALA A 49 13.86 28.36 -34.82
N SER A 50 13.45 27.28 -35.49
CA SER A 50 12.84 26.12 -34.85
C SER A 50 13.81 25.58 -33.81
N GLN A 51 13.65 26.01 -32.57
CA GLN A 51 14.25 25.34 -31.43
C GLN A 51 13.10 24.68 -30.67
N GLY A 52 12.65 23.56 -31.25
CA GLY A 52 11.79 22.61 -30.55
C GLY A 52 12.46 22.27 -29.22
N LYS A 53 11.92 22.83 -28.13
CA LYS A 53 12.26 22.40 -26.79
C LYS A 53 11.81 20.96 -26.68
N ALA A 54 12.74 20.03 -26.91
CA ALA A 54 12.51 18.63 -26.60
C ALA A 54 12.13 18.58 -25.12
N SER A 55 10.84 18.33 -24.85
CA SER A 55 10.38 17.94 -23.54
C SER A 55 11.17 16.69 -23.20
N ARG A 56 12.20 16.85 -22.38
CA ARG A 56 12.98 15.72 -21.87
C ARG A 56 12.04 14.99 -20.94
N ASN A 57 11.26 14.06 -21.48
CA ASN A 57 10.45 13.13 -20.72
C ASN A 57 11.37 12.54 -19.66
N ARG A 58 11.15 12.92 -18.40
CA ARG A 58 11.87 12.37 -17.27
C ARG A 58 11.52 10.89 -17.28
N LYS A 59 12.42 10.05 -17.78
CA LYS A 59 12.32 8.59 -17.66
C LYS A 59 12.16 8.33 -16.17
N ARG A 60 10.92 8.08 -15.73
CA ARG A 60 10.63 7.65 -14.37
C ARG A 60 11.50 6.41 -14.19
N SER A 61 12.48 6.50 -13.29
CA SER A 61 13.51 5.49 -13.15
C SER A 61 12.86 4.14 -12.87
N PHE A 62 13.26 3.14 -13.64
CA PHE A 62 12.85 1.72 -13.55
C PHE A 62 12.97 1.17 -12.11
N GLU A 63 13.87 1.76 -11.32
CA GLU A 63 14.12 1.45 -9.91
C GLU A 63 12.89 1.63 -8.99
N VAL A 64 12.03 2.63 -9.21
CA VAL A 64 10.83 2.82 -8.37
C VAL A 64 9.76 1.77 -8.69
N GLN A 65 9.65 1.33 -9.95
CA GLN A 65 8.72 0.29 -10.33
C GLN A 65 9.12 -1.06 -9.72
N ASN A 66 10.42 -1.38 -9.72
CA ASN A 66 10.95 -2.57 -9.05
C ASN A 66 10.65 -2.58 -7.54
N VAL A 67 10.69 -1.42 -6.87
CA VAL A 67 10.35 -1.32 -5.44
C VAL A 67 8.87 -1.59 -5.20
N VAL A 68 7.98 -1.06 -6.04
CA VAL A 68 6.53 -1.31 -5.93
C VAL A 68 6.20 -2.78 -6.18
N ASP A 69 6.85 -3.40 -7.17
CA ASP A 69 6.65 -4.81 -7.50
C ASP A 69 7.16 -5.71 -6.36
N ASP A 70 8.32 -5.41 -5.77
CA ASP A 70 8.86 -6.13 -4.60
C ASP A 70 7.93 -6.01 -3.38
N ILE A 71 7.44 -4.81 -3.08
CA ILE A 71 6.46 -4.59 -2.00
C ILE A 71 5.18 -5.40 -2.25
N SER A 72 4.70 -5.43 -3.49
CA SER A 72 3.51 -6.21 -3.87
C SER A 72 3.71 -7.70 -3.64
N ILE A 73 4.87 -8.25 -4.03
CA ILE A 73 5.22 -9.65 -3.78
C ILE A 73 5.27 -9.94 -2.28
N LYS A 74 5.95 -9.10 -1.49
CA LYS A 74 6.04 -9.27 -0.03
C LYS A 74 4.69 -9.18 0.67
N PHE A 75 3.82 -8.28 0.22
CA PHE A 75 2.46 -8.19 0.73
C PHE A 75 1.64 -9.44 0.38
N GLY A 76 1.83 -9.99 -0.82
CA GLY A 76 1.26 -11.28 -1.22
C GLY A 76 1.72 -12.44 -0.33
N GLU A 77 3.01 -12.53 -0.01
CA GLU A 77 3.55 -13.53 0.92
C GLU A 77 2.90 -13.43 2.31
N VAL A 78 2.73 -12.21 2.83
CA VAL A 78 2.05 -11.96 4.12
C VAL A 78 0.58 -12.38 4.07
N ALA A 79 -0.15 -12.00 3.01
CA ALA A 79 -1.54 -12.39 2.83
C ALA A 79 -1.70 -13.92 2.77
N MET A 80 -0.81 -14.61 2.06
CA MET A 80 -0.76 -16.08 2.02
C MET A 80 -0.50 -16.69 3.39
N ALA A 81 0.45 -16.15 4.16
CA ALA A 81 0.75 -16.63 5.50
C ALA A 81 -0.46 -16.48 6.43
N ILE A 82 -1.17 -15.35 6.37
CA ILE A 82 -2.41 -15.12 7.13
C ILE A 82 -3.49 -16.11 6.71
N GLY A 83 -3.70 -16.32 5.41
CA GLY A 83 -4.67 -17.30 4.90
C GLY A 83 -4.42 -18.70 5.46
N ARG A 84 -3.17 -19.16 5.39
CA ARG A 84 -2.77 -20.46 5.95
C ARG A 84 -2.98 -20.53 7.48
N MET A 85 -2.75 -19.44 8.21
CA MET A 85 -3.01 -19.41 9.65
C MET A 85 -4.50 -19.57 9.96
N VAL A 86 -5.37 -18.94 9.17
CA VAL A 86 -6.83 -19.06 9.29
C VAL A 86 -7.29 -20.48 8.95
N ASP A 87 -6.81 -21.05 7.85
CA ASP A 87 -7.15 -22.42 7.43
C ASP A 87 -6.66 -23.47 8.43
N SER A 88 -5.55 -23.18 9.12
CA SER A 88 -5.02 -24.04 10.18
C SER A 88 -5.75 -23.92 11.50
N ARG A 89 -6.76 -23.06 11.64
CA ARG A 89 -7.52 -22.96 12.89
C ARG A 89 -8.30 -24.25 13.14
N LEU A 90 -8.32 -24.67 14.40
CA LEU A 90 -9.13 -25.78 14.85
C LEU A 90 -10.62 -25.46 14.64
N ASP A 91 -11.32 -26.38 13.97
CA ASP A 91 -12.77 -26.37 13.90
C ASP A 91 -13.32 -26.97 15.20
N VAL A 92 -13.68 -26.10 16.14
CA VAL A 92 -14.17 -26.46 17.47
C VAL A 92 -15.52 -27.18 17.39
N THR A 93 -16.36 -26.84 16.40
CA THR A 93 -17.65 -27.51 16.20
C THR A 93 -17.43 -28.96 15.80
N LYS A 94 -16.54 -29.19 14.83
CA LYS A 94 -16.19 -30.55 14.41
C LYS A 94 -15.53 -31.35 15.54
N LEU A 95 -14.68 -30.70 16.34
CA LEU A 95 -14.08 -31.34 17.52
C LEU A 95 -15.16 -31.80 18.52
N TYR A 96 -16.14 -30.95 18.80
CA TYR A 96 -17.24 -31.29 19.71
C TYR A 96 -18.01 -32.51 19.22
N GLU A 97 -18.43 -32.51 17.95
CA GLU A 97 -19.15 -33.64 17.35
C GLU A 97 -18.35 -34.95 17.46
N GLU A 98 -17.05 -34.90 17.16
CA GLU A 98 -16.16 -36.07 17.21
C GLU A 98 -15.99 -36.60 18.64
N VAL A 99 -15.83 -35.71 19.63
CA VAL A 99 -15.71 -36.09 21.04
C VAL A 99 -17.01 -36.71 21.54
N MET A 100 -18.16 -36.11 21.20
CA MET A 100 -19.48 -36.60 21.61
C MET A 100 -19.90 -37.90 20.91
N ALA A 101 -19.31 -38.20 19.75
CA ALA A 101 -19.54 -39.47 19.05
C ALA A 101 -18.82 -40.67 19.69
N MET A 102 -17.93 -40.47 20.67
CA MET A 102 -17.22 -41.57 21.33
C MET A 102 -18.14 -42.39 22.22
N GLU A 103 -18.34 -43.66 21.85
CA GLU A 103 -19.13 -44.60 22.64
C GLU A 103 -18.34 -45.15 23.85
N GLY A 104 -19.05 -45.46 24.93
CA GLY A 104 -18.49 -46.14 26.12
C GLY A 104 -17.96 -45.21 27.22
N TYR A 105 -18.17 -43.90 27.09
CA TYR A 105 -17.86 -42.90 28.11
C TYR A 105 -19.14 -42.19 28.59
N GLU A 106 -19.13 -41.71 29.84
CA GLU A 106 -20.19 -40.85 30.37
C GLU A 106 -20.11 -39.47 29.73
N GLU A 107 -21.27 -38.84 29.47
CA GLU A 107 -21.35 -37.54 28.80
C GLU A 107 -20.58 -36.45 29.57
N GLU A 108 -20.68 -36.41 30.90
CA GLU A 108 -19.92 -35.46 31.74
C GLU A 108 -18.40 -35.60 31.55
N PHE A 109 -17.90 -36.82 31.35
CA PHE A 109 -16.48 -37.04 31.08
C PHE A 109 -16.09 -36.58 29.67
N LEU A 110 -16.97 -36.73 28.69
CA LEU A 110 -16.75 -36.25 27.33
C LEU A 110 -16.74 -34.72 27.28
N ASP A 111 -17.62 -34.07 28.06
CA ASP A 111 -17.60 -32.61 28.26
C ASP A 111 -16.26 -32.14 28.84
N ASP A 112 -15.80 -32.75 29.93
CA ASP A 112 -14.50 -32.42 30.55
C ASP A 112 -13.33 -32.65 29.58
N ALA A 113 -13.38 -33.72 28.79
CA ALA A 113 -12.38 -34.03 27.78
C ALA A 113 -12.37 -32.99 26.65
N PHE A 114 -13.55 -32.56 26.20
CA PHE A 114 -13.68 -31.49 25.22
C PHE A 114 -13.10 -30.18 25.76
N ASP A 115 -13.47 -29.78 26.98
CA ASP A 115 -12.96 -28.57 27.63
C ASP A 115 -11.43 -28.59 27.78
N TYR A 116 -10.85 -29.75 28.07
CA TYR A 116 -9.41 -29.95 28.11
C TYR A 116 -8.76 -29.82 26.72
N LEU A 117 -9.36 -30.40 25.68
CA LEU A 117 -8.83 -30.35 24.31
C LEU A 117 -8.90 -28.93 23.73
N VAL A 118 -9.97 -28.17 23.98
CA VAL A 118 -10.13 -26.79 23.51
C VAL A 118 -9.06 -25.86 24.10
N GLN A 119 -8.56 -26.14 25.30
CA GLN A 119 -7.44 -25.39 25.90
C GLN A 119 -6.12 -25.56 25.14
N SER A 120 -5.96 -26.64 24.37
CA SER A 120 -4.74 -26.93 23.61
C SER A 120 -5.05 -27.28 22.16
N ASP A 121 -4.90 -26.28 21.29
CA ASP A 121 -5.04 -26.41 19.84
C ASP A 121 -4.20 -27.57 19.26
N THR A 122 -3.01 -27.82 19.83
CA THR A 122 -2.16 -28.95 19.41
C THR A 122 -2.73 -30.31 19.79
N LEU A 123 -3.27 -30.45 21.01
CA LEU A 123 -3.89 -31.71 21.45
C LEU A 123 -5.19 -31.98 20.70
N ALA A 124 -6.03 -30.97 20.54
CA ALA A 124 -7.25 -31.07 19.73
C ALA A 124 -6.93 -31.48 18.29
N LYS A 125 -5.94 -30.85 17.64
CA LYS A 125 -5.51 -31.25 16.29
C LYS A 125 -4.98 -32.68 16.23
N ALA A 126 -4.18 -33.09 17.21
CA ALA A 126 -3.67 -34.46 17.27
C ALA A 126 -4.80 -35.48 17.46
N PHE A 127 -5.81 -35.15 18.27
CA PHE A 127 -7.02 -35.95 18.44
C PHE A 127 -7.77 -36.10 17.11
N MET A 128 -8.04 -34.98 16.42
CA MET A 128 -8.77 -34.95 15.14
C MET A 128 -8.02 -35.64 13.98
N ALA A 129 -6.71 -35.81 14.06
CA ALA A 129 -5.93 -36.50 13.03
C ALA A 129 -5.91 -38.03 13.20
N LYS A 130 -6.33 -38.52 14.38
CA LYS A 130 -6.29 -39.94 14.74
C LYS A 130 -7.54 -40.70 14.27
N ASN A 131 -8.64 -39.98 14.03
CA ASN A 131 -9.91 -40.48 13.52
C ASN A 131 -10.07 -40.09 12.05
#